data_AF-A0A5M9ZHV9-F1
#
_entry.id   AF-A0A5M9ZHV9-F1
#
_cell.length_a   1.000
_cell.length_b   1.000
_cell.length_c   1.000
_cell.angle_alpha   90.00
_cell.angle_beta   90.00
_cell.angle_gamma   90.00
#
_symmetry.space_group_name_H-M   'P 1'
#
loop_
_entity.id
_entity.type
_entity.pdbx_description
1 polymer ?
#
loop_
_entity_poly.entity_id
_entity_poly.type
_entity_poly.pdbx_seq_one_letter_code
_entity_poly.pdbx_strand_id
1 'polypeptide(L)'
;MNMANVFSRFKGQPSAPSSPVSPRPVSMDVNRLHRATDEEIAAAWPAAIAQYSLQTNPDGTPVITADLLPKAEQKWVKAYRSTLGHDIHGERIYGHPGSGLSESGFGSKQVRSGSRGEEVFAKLLTWDGVLDRCVSFWSVWNIDDDGSKNDYGTDIDCVLKFGSHIFLVDVKNYRAGLDYHTLIPGHAMFCVYPVARVVANEPYVFSCNMGIAQEHMSEYLSDSGSDCTVESYVVLVPGQAGEATLDADICWPGGIPAMSYSSFVAMIQQRFSTDPSYASTEPTWEEGYLASLVKLYEHQTTLSPNEAHDRTLWPRPTCDRTQGIEYPNPKRADKAKRGTGKTSAKEKTGASRRHDDTRGESSSSSSAAATKARKPATKRGPLLRIPPHPAEASQKPVARHPTCHPFPRSIPLRCPSLVERTPTATP
;
A
#
# COMPACT_ATOMS: atom_id res chain seq x y z
N MET A 1 53.43 15.88 -30.43
CA MET A 1 54.26 16.54 -29.41
C MET A 1 53.84 18.00 -29.31
N ASN A 2 53.42 18.37 -28.11
CA ASN A 2 52.90 19.63 -27.56
C ASN A 2 53.01 20.95 -28.34
N MET A 3 51.86 21.61 -28.51
CA MET A 3 51.72 23.06 -28.40
C MET A 3 51.15 23.39 -27.02
N ALA A 4 51.93 24.10 -26.21
CA ALA A 4 51.51 24.68 -24.94
C ALA A 4 51.08 26.13 -25.19
N ASN A 5 49.88 26.49 -24.72
CA ASN A 5 49.37 27.84 -24.75
C ASN A 5 49.41 28.47 -23.36
N VAL A 6 49.81 29.73 -23.38
CA VAL A 6 50.00 30.69 -22.30
C VAL A 6 48.64 31.17 -21.80
N PHE A 7 48.44 31.33 -20.48
CA PHE A 7 48.16 32.61 -19.81
C PHE A 7 47.87 32.42 -18.32
N SER A 8 48.44 33.34 -17.54
CA SER A 8 48.42 33.39 -16.09
C SER A 8 47.40 34.42 -15.57
N ARG A 9 47.01 34.23 -14.30
CA ARG A 9 46.42 35.19 -13.34
C ARG A 9 44.95 35.55 -13.51
N PHE A 10 44.13 35.02 -12.59
CA PHE A 10 43.40 35.85 -11.62
C PHE A 10 43.23 35.03 -10.32
N LYS A 11 43.79 35.55 -9.22
CA LYS A 11 43.45 35.16 -7.85
C LYS A 11 42.25 36.01 -7.44
N GLY A 12 41.16 35.36 -7.08
CA GLY A 12 39.99 35.94 -6.44
C GLY A 12 39.17 34.81 -5.84
N GLN A 13 38.96 34.85 -4.52
CA GLN A 13 38.28 33.83 -3.73
C GLN A 13 36.87 33.51 -4.26
N PRO A 14 36.42 32.24 -4.23
CA PRO A 14 34.99 31.97 -4.33
C PRO A 14 34.34 32.21 -2.96
N SER A 15 33.52 33.25 -2.87
CA SER A 15 32.48 33.35 -1.84
C SER A 15 31.51 32.17 -2.03
N ALA A 16 31.40 31.36 -0.98
CA ALA A 16 30.50 30.22 -0.91
C ALA A 16 29.04 30.66 -1.18
N PRO A 17 28.26 29.91 -1.99
CA PRO A 17 26.83 30.04 -1.93
C PRO A 17 26.35 29.55 -0.55
N SER A 18 25.67 30.47 0.13
CA SER A 18 24.96 30.32 1.39
C SER A 18 24.19 29.01 1.49
N SER A 19 24.22 28.45 2.70
CA SER A 19 23.52 27.28 3.21
C SER A 19 22.12 27.05 2.62
N PRO A 20 21.69 25.79 2.42
CA PRO A 20 20.27 25.52 2.22
C PRO A 20 19.55 25.92 3.52
N VAL A 21 18.69 26.93 3.40
CA VAL A 21 17.69 27.25 4.41
C VAL A 21 16.82 26.01 4.55
N SER A 22 16.95 25.31 5.67
CA SER A 22 15.99 24.28 6.05
C SER A 22 14.61 24.96 6.09
N PRO A 23 13.62 24.52 5.30
CA PRO A 23 12.30 25.11 5.37
C PRO A 23 11.75 24.82 6.77
N ARG A 24 11.52 25.87 7.56
CA ARG A 24 10.65 25.76 8.74
C ARG A 24 9.34 25.10 8.29
N PRO A 25 8.75 24.20 9.09
CA PRO A 25 7.42 23.69 8.80
C PRO A 25 6.48 24.89 8.70
N VAL A 26 5.85 25.01 7.52
CA VAL A 26 4.80 26.00 7.29
C VAL A 26 3.67 25.60 8.22
N SER A 27 3.39 26.42 9.24
CA SER A 27 2.20 26.29 10.09
C SER A 27 1.01 25.93 9.19
N MET A 28 0.44 24.74 9.41
CA MET A 28 -0.58 24.21 8.51
C MET A 28 -1.81 25.12 8.62
N ASP A 29 -2.18 25.76 7.50
CA ASP A 29 -3.39 26.58 7.43
C ASP A 29 -4.59 25.70 7.78
N VAL A 30 -5.21 25.96 8.93
CA VAL A 30 -6.30 25.17 9.53
C VAL A 30 -7.50 25.02 8.58
N ASN A 31 -7.63 25.91 7.59
CA ASN A 31 -8.63 25.79 6.52
C ASN A 31 -8.36 24.63 5.54
N ARG A 32 -7.14 24.08 5.50
CA ARG A 32 -6.74 22.96 4.62
C ARG A 32 -7.04 21.58 5.19
N LEU A 33 -7.37 21.46 6.48
CA LEU A 33 -7.64 20.19 7.14
C LEU A 33 -9.14 20.01 7.40
N HIS A 34 -9.94 20.06 6.33
CA HIS A 34 -11.35 19.67 6.39
C HIS A 34 -11.67 18.63 5.32
N ARG A 35 -12.77 17.91 5.56
CA ARG A 35 -13.33 16.94 4.62
C ARG A 35 -14.34 17.64 3.72
N ALA A 36 -14.28 17.40 2.40
CA ALA A 36 -15.25 17.99 1.49
C ALA A 36 -16.69 17.58 1.83
N THR A 37 -17.63 18.52 1.73
CA THR A 37 -19.07 18.28 1.93
C THR A 37 -19.75 17.78 0.65
N ASP A 38 -20.95 17.21 0.78
CA ASP A 38 -21.75 16.76 -0.37
C ASP A 38 -22.12 17.94 -1.29
N GLU A 39 -22.34 19.14 -0.73
CA GLU A 39 -22.59 20.35 -1.51
C GLU A 39 -21.37 20.78 -2.32
N GLU A 40 -20.16 20.72 -1.75
CA GLU A 40 -18.91 21.04 -2.44
C GLU A 40 -18.64 20.04 -3.58
N ILE A 41 -18.89 18.75 -3.33
CA ILE A 41 -18.79 17.69 -4.34
C ILE A 41 -19.78 17.95 -5.48
N ALA A 42 -21.04 18.25 -5.15
CA ALA A 42 -22.06 18.57 -6.15
C ALA A 42 -21.68 19.80 -6.99
N ALA A 43 -21.12 20.83 -6.37
CA ALA A 43 -20.68 22.05 -7.04
C ALA A 43 -19.44 21.86 -7.93
N ALA A 44 -18.58 20.88 -7.63
CA ALA A 44 -17.36 20.61 -8.40
C ALA A 44 -17.62 19.86 -9.71
N TRP A 45 -18.70 19.06 -9.77
CA TRP A 45 -18.99 18.20 -10.93
C TRP A 45 -19.08 18.90 -12.28
N PRO A 46 -19.77 20.05 -12.44
CA PRO A 46 -19.88 20.72 -13.74
C PRO A 46 -18.53 21.03 -14.38
N ALA A 47 -17.54 21.48 -13.59
CA ALA A 47 -16.19 21.76 -14.08
C ALA A 47 -15.47 20.49 -14.51
N ALA A 48 -15.53 19.43 -13.70
CA ALA A 48 -14.92 18.14 -14.01
C ALA A 48 -15.54 17.47 -15.25
N ILE A 49 -16.87 17.50 -15.36
CA ILE A 49 -17.60 16.97 -16.53
C ILE A 49 -17.11 17.64 -17.82
N ALA A 50 -17.00 18.97 -17.82
CA ALA A 50 -16.52 19.73 -18.96
C ALA A 50 -15.05 19.42 -19.28
N GLN A 51 -14.18 19.44 -18.28
CA GLN A 51 -12.74 19.22 -18.43
C GLN A 51 -12.42 17.83 -19.00
N TYR A 52 -13.09 16.79 -18.50
CA TYR A 52 -12.77 15.40 -18.84
C TYR A 52 -13.74 14.78 -19.85
N SER A 53 -14.70 15.57 -20.36
CA SER A 53 -15.73 15.13 -21.32
C SER A 53 -16.49 13.90 -20.84
N LEU A 54 -16.96 13.93 -19.59
CA LEU A 54 -17.64 12.81 -18.94
C LEU A 54 -19.06 12.64 -19.48
N GLN A 55 -19.55 11.40 -19.50
CA GLN A 55 -20.96 11.13 -19.75
C GLN A 55 -21.81 11.64 -18.58
N THR A 56 -22.98 12.18 -18.89
CA THR A 56 -23.90 12.74 -17.89
C THR A 56 -25.28 12.11 -17.97
N ASN A 57 -25.94 12.05 -16.83
CA ASN A 57 -27.37 11.80 -16.71
C ASN A 57 -28.18 13.01 -17.22
N PRO A 58 -29.51 12.86 -17.45
CA PRO A 58 -30.37 13.97 -17.86
C PRO A 58 -30.42 15.15 -16.87
N ASP A 59 -30.13 14.91 -15.59
CA ASP A 59 -30.07 15.93 -14.54
C ASP A 59 -28.72 16.67 -14.48
N GLY A 60 -27.78 16.34 -15.38
CA GLY A 60 -26.46 16.97 -15.46
C GLY A 60 -25.41 16.38 -14.52
N THR A 61 -25.74 15.37 -13.72
CA THR A 61 -24.78 14.64 -12.88
C THR A 61 -23.95 13.65 -13.72
N PRO A 62 -22.73 13.27 -13.30
CA PRO A 62 -21.96 12.28 -14.04
C PRO A 62 -22.64 10.90 -14.00
N VAL A 63 -22.51 10.14 -15.08
CA VAL A 63 -22.83 8.71 -15.04
C VAL A 63 -21.78 8.01 -14.19
N ILE A 64 -22.21 7.34 -13.12
CA ILE A 64 -21.36 6.55 -12.23
C ILE A 64 -21.76 5.07 -12.35
N THR A 65 -20.80 4.19 -12.65
CA THR A 65 -21.03 2.74 -12.68
C THR A 65 -19.80 1.94 -12.29
N ALA A 66 -20.01 0.95 -11.41
CA ALA A 66 -18.97 0.00 -11.05
C ALA A 66 -18.93 -1.24 -11.97
N ASP A 67 -19.86 -1.34 -12.94
CA ASP A 67 -20.10 -2.56 -13.74
C ASP A 67 -19.07 -2.79 -14.85
N LEU A 68 -18.34 -1.75 -15.21
CA LEU A 68 -17.23 -1.89 -16.15
C LEU A 68 -15.98 -2.40 -15.41
N LEU A 69 -15.22 -3.26 -16.07
CA LEU A 69 -13.94 -3.75 -15.55
C LEU A 69 -12.84 -3.43 -16.55
N PRO A 70 -11.73 -2.80 -16.12
CA PRO A 70 -10.58 -2.59 -16.99
C PRO A 70 -10.07 -3.93 -17.51
N LYS A 71 -9.82 -4.00 -18.82
CA LYS A 71 -9.29 -5.21 -19.44
C LYS A 71 -7.84 -5.40 -19.01
N ALA A 72 -7.60 -6.36 -18.13
CA ALA A 72 -6.26 -6.70 -17.70
C ALA A 72 -5.46 -7.36 -18.84
N GLU A 73 -4.34 -6.75 -19.23
CA GLU A 73 -3.39 -7.37 -20.15
C GLU A 73 -2.65 -8.53 -19.46
N GLN A 74 -2.34 -9.60 -20.21
CA GLN A 74 -1.69 -10.79 -19.66
C GLN A 74 -0.36 -10.48 -18.97
N LYS A 75 0.38 -9.47 -19.44
CA LYS A 75 1.63 -9.01 -18.83
C LYS A 75 1.41 -8.53 -17.39
N TRP A 76 0.35 -7.75 -17.15
CA TRP A 76 0.01 -7.19 -15.84
C TRP A 76 -0.51 -8.27 -14.90
N VAL A 77 -1.34 -9.18 -15.41
CA VAL A 77 -1.80 -10.33 -14.62
C VAL A 77 -0.62 -11.20 -14.17
N LYS A 78 0.35 -11.45 -15.05
CA LYS A 78 1.56 -12.22 -14.74
C LYS A 78 2.44 -11.48 -13.73
N ALA A 79 2.67 -10.17 -13.93
CA ALA A 79 3.44 -9.34 -13.02
C ALA A 79 2.83 -9.33 -11.62
N TYR A 80 1.53 -9.04 -11.51
CA TYR A 80 0.81 -9.05 -10.25
C TYR A 80 0.94 -10.41 -9.56
N ARG A 81 0.68 -11.53 -10.25
CA ARG A 81 0.85 -12.88 -9.68
C ARG A 81 2.28 -13.15 -9.19
N SER A 82 3.29 -12.65 -9.92
CA SER A 82 4.69 -12.74 -9.51
C SER A 82 4.93 -11.99 -8.21
N THR A 83 4.43 -10.75 -8.10
CA THR A 83 4.46 -9.97 -6.86
C THR A 83 3.80 -10.74 -5.72
N LEU A 84 2.62 -11.34 -5.92
CA LEU A 84 1.95 -12.12 -4.86
C LEU A 84 2.77 -13.33 -4.40
N GLY A 85 3.58 -13.88 -5.31
CA GLY A 85 4.46 -15.01 -5.05
C GLY A 85 5.75 -14.65 -4.33
N HIS A 86 6.17 -13.38 -4.37
CA HIS A 86 7.42 -12.91 -3.78
C HIS A 86 7.37 -12.95 -2.25
N ASP A 87 8.50 -13.25 -1.63
CA ASP A 87 8.65 -13.25 -0.17
C ASP A 87 8.95 -11.82 0.32
N ILE A 88 8.56 -11.47 1.54
CA ILE A 88 8.95 -10.18 2.12
C ILE A 88 10.29 -10.38 2.82
N HIS A 89 11.25 -9.48 2.59
CA HIS A 89 12.49 -9.39 3.33
C HIS A 89 12.99 -7.95 3.35
N GLY A 90 13.92 -7.65 4.23
CA GLY A 90 14.53 -6.33 4.34
C GLY A 90 15.68 -6.32 5.33
N GLU A 91 16.20 -5.14 5.61
CA GLU A 91 17.25 -4.92 6.59
C GLU A 91 16.70 -5.13 8.00
N ARG A 92 15.64 -4.38 8.36
CA ARG A 92 14.91 -4.58 9.61
C ARG A 92 13.44 -4.18 9.43
N ILE A 93 12.54 -5.04 9.89
CA ILE A 93 11.09 -4.88 9.75
C ILE A 93 10.44 -5.08 11.11
N TYR A 94 9.56 -4.15 11.49
CA TYR A 94 8.71 -4.20 12.67
C TYR A 94 7.25 -4.30 12.25
N GLY A 95 6.52 -5.25 12.82
CA GLY A 95 5.12 -5.49 12.46
C GLY A 95 4.92 -6.34 11.21
N HIS A 96 3.67 -6.40 10.76
CA HIS A 96 3.24 -7.17 9.59
C HIS A 96 2.39 -6.30 8.66
N PRO A 97 2.74 -6.21 7.35
CA PRO A 97 1.88 -5.55 6.37
C PRO A 97 0.50 -6.19 6.37
N GLY A 98 -0.53 -5.36 6.52
CA GLY A 98 -1.93 -5.74 6.50
C GLY A 98 -2.53 -6.21 7.83
N SER A 99 -1.82 -6.05 8.96
CA SER A 99 -2.28 -6.51 10.28
C SER A 99 -3.13 -5.50 11.08
N GLY A 100 -3.11 -4.21 10.74
CA GLY A 100 -3.77 -3.14 11.51
C GLY A 100 -5.28 -2.95 11.28
N LEU A 101 -5.85 -3.57 10.25
CA LEU A 101 -7.20 -3.24 9.79
C LEU A 101 -8.34 -3.97 10.52
N SER A 102 -8.06 -4.91 11.42
CA SER A 102 -9.10 -5.71 12.11
C SER A 102 -10.01 -4.88 13.02
N GLU A 103 -9.54 -3.73 13.50
CA GLU A 103 -10.23 -2.89 14.50
C GLU A 103 -10.83 -1.61 13.90
N SER A 104 -10.61 -1.37 12.61
CA SER A 104 -11.00 -0.15 11.88
C SER A 104 -12.51 0.06 11.66
N GLY A 105 -13.37 -0.85 12.14
CA GLY A 105 -14.82 -0.82 11.89
C GLY A 105 -15.23 -1.06 10.42
N PHE A 106 -14.28 -1.32 9.52
CA PHE A 106 -14.55 -1.57 8.11
C PHE A 106 -15.22 -2.93 7.85
N GLY A 107 -16.00 -3.01 6.77
CA GLY A 107 -16.58 -4.26 6.31
C GLY A 107 -15.49 -5.25 5.86
N SER A 108 -15.73 -6.55 6.03
CA SER A 108 -14.73 -7.61 5.75
C SER A 108 -14.09 -7.57 4.35
N LYS A 109 -14.73 -6.96 3.36
CA LYS A 109 -14.18 -6.79 2.01
C LYS A 109 -13.15 -5.65 1.94
N GLN A 110 -13.41 -4.54 2.64
CA GLN A 110 -12.50 -3.39 2.72
C GLN A 110 -11.24 -3.76 3.48
N VAL A 111 -11.38 -4.43 4.64
CA VAL A 111 -10.27 -4.98 5.42
C VAL A 111 -9.39 -5.88 4.54
N ARG A 112 -9.99 -6.85 3.85
CA ARG A 112 -9.24 -7.74 2.93
C ARG A 112 -8.54 -6.99 1.80
N SER A 113 -9.16 -5.94 1.27
CA SER A 113 -8.58 -5.13 0.19
C SER A 113 -7.40 -4.30 0.69
N GLY A 114 -7.53 -3.67 1.86
CA GLY A 114 -6.48 -2.88 2.50
C GLY A 114 -5.28 -3.75 2.88
N SER A 115 -5.50 -4.86 3.58
CA SER A 115 -4.43 -5.79 3.95
C SER A 115 -3.69 -6.32 2.74
N ARG A 116 -4.43 -6.55 1.64
CA ARG A 116 -3.83 -6.95 0.36
C ARG A 116 -2.98 -5.84 -0.26
N GLY A 117 -3.39 -4.59 -0.12
CA GLY A 117 -2.64 -3.42 -0.58
C GLY A 117 -1.28 -3.34 0.09
N GLU A 118 -1.27 -3.34 1.41
CA GLU A 118 -0.04 -3.30 2.23
C GLU A 118 0.89 -4.48 1.93
N GLU A 119 0.35 -5.70 1.81
CA GLU A 119 1.16 -6.88 1.45
C GLU A 119 1.79 -6.74 0.06
N VAL A 120 1.04 -6.23 -0.92
CA VAL A 120 1.57 -5.96 -2.27
C VAL A 120 2.66 -4.89 -2.20
N PHE A 121 2.43 -3.81 -1.44
CA PHE A 121 3.40 -2.73 -1.26
C PHE A 121 4.72 -3.26 -0.68
N ALA A 122 4.67 -4.01 0.44
CA ALA A 122 5.85 -4.58 1.07
C ALA A 122 6.66 -5.49 0.13
N LYS A 123 5.96 -6.32 -0.65
CA LYS A 123 6.59 -7.23 -1.61
C LYS A 123 7.24 -6.49 -2.78
N LEU A 124 6.62 -5.42 -3.26
CA LEU A 124 7.23 -4.59 -4.28
C LEU A 124 8.44 -3.85 -3.72
N LEU A 125 8.36 -3.25 -2.52
CA LEU A 125 9.51 -2.61 -1.89
C LEU A 125 10.67 -3.58 -1.64
N THR A 126 10.36 -4.84 -1.33
CA THR A 126 11.34 -5.93 -1.27
C THR A 126 11.96 -6.18 -2.65
N TRP A 127 11.13 -6.33 -3.68
CA TRP A 127 11.55 -6.60 -5.06
C TRP A 127 12.50 -5.52 -5.58
N ASP A 128 12.21 -4.26 -5.28
CA ASP A 128 12.99 -3.10 -5.73
C ASP A 128 14.16 -2.76 -4.77
N GLY A 129 14.42 -3.60 -3.77
CA GLY A 129 15.54 -3.45 -2.84
C GLY A 129 15.44 -2.23 -1.91
N VAL A 130 14.25 -1.65 -1.77
CA VAL A 130 14.03 -0.51 -0.86
C VAL A 130 14.11 -0.96 0.59
N LEU A 131 13.46 -2.08 0.94
CA LEU A 131 13.47 -2.60 2.32
C LEU A 131 14.86 -3.06 2.76
N ASP A 132 15.78 -3.29 1.83
CA ASP A 132 17.16 -3.66 2.13
C ASP A 132 18.01 -2.46 2.60
N ARG A 133 17.45 -1.26 2.54
CA ARG A 133 18.14 0.02 2.79
C ARG A 133 17.45 0.89 3.84
N CYS A 134 16.47 0.34 4.55
CA CYS A 134 15.71 1.08 5.55
C CYS A 134 15.22 0.19 6.67
N VAL A 135 14.81 0.83 7.76
CA VAL A 135 13.97 0.19 8.77
C VAL A 135 12.52 0.48 8.43
N SER A 136 11.67 -0.54 8.38
CA SER A 136 10.24 -0.39 8.09
C SER A 136 9.38 -0.80 9.28
N PHE A 137 8.30 -0.06 9.49
CA PHE A 137 7.33 -0.27 10.56
C PHE A 137 5.95 -0.36 9.91
N TRP A 138 5.15 -1.34 10.32
CA TRP A 138 3.87 -1.65 9.66
C TRP A 138 2.72 -1.59 10.65
N SER A 139 1.63 -0.94 10.24
CA SER A 139 0.46 -0.68 11.10
C SER A 139 0.87 0.05 12.38
N VAL A 140 1.26 1.32 12.23
CA VAL A 140 1.78 2.17 13.32
C VAL A 140 0.63 3.01 13.88
N TRP A 141 0.54 3.11 15.20
CA TRP A 141 -0.37 4.05 15.85
C TRP A 141 -0.03 5.49 15.45
N ASN A 142 -1.06 6.31 15.21
CA ASN A 142 -0.87 7.76 15.27
C ASN A 142 -0.50 8.17 16.70
N ILE A 143 0.08 9.36 16.82
CA ILE A 143 0.50 9.89 18.11
C ILE A 143 -0.28 11.15 18.47
N ASP A 144 -0.44 11.39 19.76
CA ASP A 144 -0.84 12.68 20.30
C ASP A 144 0.39 13.61 20.45
N ASP A 145 0.17 14.88 20.77
CA ASP A 145 1.22 15.91 20.88
C ASP A 145 2.34 15.53 21.88
N ASP A 146 2.02 14.71 22.87
CA ASP A 146 2.97 14.24 23.89
C ASP A 146 3.76 12.99 23.46
N GLY A 147 3.55 12.52 22.24
CA GLY A 147 4.18 11.34 21.64
C GLY A 147 3.59 10.00 22.06
N SER A 148 2.52 10.00 22.86
CA SER A 148 1.80 8.78 23.22
C SER A 148 0.92 8.27 22.08
N LYS A 149 0.50 7.00 22.16
CA LYS A 149 -0.36 6.38 21.13
C LYS A 149 -1.75 7.02 21.18
N ASN A 150 -2.27 7.40 20.02
CA ASN A 150 -3.65 7.82 19.90
C ASN A 150 -4.56 6.61 19.64
N ASP A 151 -5.71 6.58 20.30
CA ASP A 151 -6.70 5.49 20.17
C ASP A 151 -7.83 5.82 19.19
N TYR A 152 -7.67 6.86 18.35
CA TYR A 152 -8.71 7.31 17.40
C TYR A 152 -8.93 6.36 16.22
N GLY A 153 -8.26 5.19 16.22
CA GLY A 153 -8.56 4.08 15.31
C GLY A 153 -8.02 4.23 13.89
N THR A 154 -7.11 5.16 13.65
CA THR A 154 -6.49 5.38 12.34
C THR A 154 -4.99 5.12 12.43
N ASP A 155 -4.53 4.09 11.73
CA ASP A 155 -3.13 3.76 11.60
C ASP A 155 -2.45 4.45 10.42
N ILE A 156 -1.13 4.56 10.54
CA ILE A 156 -0.22 4.74 9.42
C ILE A 156 0.11 3.34 8.90
N ASP A 157 -0.21 3.06 7.63
CA ASP A 157 0.00 1.73 7.04
C ASP A 157 1.47 1.31 7.10
N CYS A 158 2.38 2.22 6.76
CA CYS A 158 3.81 1.97 6.75
C CYS A 158 4.62 3.22 7.12
N VAL A 159 5.64 3.05 7.97
CA VAL A 159 6.69 4.04 8.18
C VAL A 159 8.01 3.49 7.63
N LEU A 160 8.72 4.27 6.82
CA LEU A 160 10.05 3.93 6.28
C LEU A 160 11.08 4.91 6.83
N LYS A 161 12.09 4.41 7.55
CA LYS A 161 13.19 5.23 8.09
C LYS A 161 14.49 4.96 7.33
N PHE A 162 15.04 6.00 6.73
CA PHE A 162 16.31 6.04 6.00
C PHE A 162 17.25 7.03 6.66
N GLY A 163 18.23 6.58 7.46
CA GLY A 163 19.07 7.48 8.24
C GLY A 163 18.24 8.48 9.05
N SER A 164 18.35 9.78 8.73
CA SER A 164 17.62 10.91 9.33
C SER A 164 16.31 11.28 8.60
N HIS A 165 15.76 10.39 7.77
CA HIS A 165 14.53 10.65 7.01
C HIS A 165 13.46 9.61 7.33
N ILE A 166 12.27 10.07 7.72
CA ILE A 166 11.13 9.24 8.07
C ILE A 166 10.01 9.53 7.08
N PHE A 167 9.55 8.51 6.37
CA PHE A 167 8.39 8.60 5.49
C PHE A 167 7.19 7.91 6.13
N LEU A 168 6.09 8.63 6.29
CA LEU A 168 4.79 8.07 6.65
C LEU A 168 4.04 7.76 5.34
N VAL A 169 3.62 6.52 5.15
CA VAL A 169 3.02 6.05 3.91
C VAL A 169 1.65 5.46 4.17
N ASP A 170 0.65 6.00 3.49
CA ASP A 170 -0.72 5.48 3.43
C ASP A 170 -0.93 4.77 2.09
N VAL A 171 -1.27 3.49 2.13
CA VAL A 171 -1.29 2.58 0.99
C VAL A 171 -2.72 2.39 0.49
N LYS A 172 -2.98 2.77 -0.76
CA LYS A 172 -4.31 2.63 -1.38
C LYS A 172 -4.32 1.52 -2.43
N ASN A 173 -5.05 0.45 -2.14
CA ASN A 173 -5.37 -0.59 -3.11
C ASN A 173 -6.66 -0.26 -3.88
N TYR A 174 -6.61 0.84 -4.64
CA TYR A 174 -7.72 1.24 -5.50
C TYR A 174 -7.72 0.48 -6.83
N ARG A 175 -8.79 0.68 -7.62
CA ARG A 175 -9.01 -0.08 -8.85
C ARG A 175 -7.97 0.32 -9.91
N ALA A 176 -7.04 -0.60 -10.19
CA ALA A 176 -6.04 -0.48 -11.23
C ALA A 176 -6.63 -0.31 -12.64
N GLY A 177 -5.87 0.31 -13.55
CA GLY A 177 -6.26 0.47 -14.96
C GLY A 177 -7.35 1.53 -15.19
N LEU A 178 -7.51 2.45 -14.24
CA LEU A 178 -8.35 3.64 -14.36
C LEU A 178 -7.47 4.90 -14.34
N ASP A 179 -8.04 5.99 -14.84
CA ASP A 179 -7.46 7.32 -14.69
C ASP A 179 -8.12 8.02 -13.49
N TYR A 180 -7.29 8.53 -12.58
CA TYR A 180 -7.68 9.25 -11.37
C TYR A 180 -7.44 10.73 -11.56
N HIS A 181 -8.45 11.53 -11.24
CA HIS A 181 -8.46 12.95 -11.47
C HIS A 181 -8.89 13.71 -10.23
N THR A 182 -8.31 14.90 -10.05
CA THR A 182 -8.72 15.83 -8.99
C THR A 182 -10.16 16.28 -9.22
N LEU A 183 -11.03 16.12 -8.21
CA LEU A 183 -12.37 16.70 -8.19
C LEU A 183 -12.35 18.04 -7.43
N ILE A 184 -11.82 18.00 -6.22
CA ILE A 184 -11.61 19.17 -5.35
C ILE A 184 -10.16 19.10 -4.88
N PRO A 185 -9.30 20.07 -5.27
CA PRO A 185 -7.89 20.07 -4.88
C PRO A 185 -7.72 19.92 -3.37
N GLY A 186 -6.91 18.96 -2.94
CA GLY A 186 -6.65 18.70 -1.51
C GLY A 186 -7.76 17.94 -0.77
N HIS A 187 -8.94 17.72 -1.35
CA HIS A 187 -10.09 17.20 -0.60
C HIS A 187 -10.81 16.01 -1.25
N ALA A 188 -10.84 15.91 -2.58
CA ALA A 188 -11.50 14.80 -3.25
C ALA A 188 -10.93 14.50 -4.64
N MET A 189 -10.97 13.23 -5.02
CA MET A 189 -10.71 12.77 -6.39
C MET A 189 -11.81 11.83 -6.88
N PHE A 190 -11.82 11.58 -8.19
CA PHE A 190 -12.67 10.59 -8.81
C PHE A 190 -11.87 9.76 -9.81
N CYS A 191 -12.41 8.63 -10.24
CA CYS A 191 -11.76 7.78 -11.24
C CYS A 191 -12.68 7.45 -12.40
N VAL A 192 -12.08 7.31 -13.59
CA VAL A 192 -12.79 7.23 -14.88
C VAL A 192 -12.34 6.01 -15.65
N TYR A 193 -13.27 5.38 -16.36
CA TYR A 193 -12.94 4.47 -17.45
C TYR A 193 -12.54 5.29 -18.69
N PRO A 194 -11.26 5.35 -19.07
CA PRO A 194 -10.79 6.31 -20.06
C PRO A 194 -11.49 6.23 -21.42
N VAL A 195 -11.86 5.01 -21.84
CA VAL A 195 -12.53 4.77 -23.12
C VAL A 195 -14.02 5.11 -23.05
N ALA A 196 -14.69 4.73 -21.96
CA ALA A 196 -16.12 4.96 -21.82
C ALA A 196 -16.44 6.40 -21.40
N ARG A 197 -15.49 7.13 -20.80
CA ARG A 197 -15.70 8.45 -20.19
C ARG A 197 -16.80 8.43 -19.13
N VAL A 198 -16.86 7.34 -18.37
CA VAL A 198 -17.82 7.13 -17.28
C VAL A 198 -17.05 7.04 -15.97
N VAL A 199 -17.62 7.60 -14.90
CA VAL A 199 -17.03 7.58 -13.57
C VAL A 199 -17.21 6.19 -12.97
N ALA A 200 -16.14 5.65 -12.36
CA ALA A 200 -16.12 4.25 -11.95
C ALA A 200 -16.71 3.99 -10.56
N ASN A 201 -16.67 4.97 -9.67
CA ASN A 201 -17.26 4.94 -8.33
C ASN A 201 -17.58 6.36 -7.87
N GLU A 202 -18.33 6.49 -6.78
CA GLU A 202 -18.46 7.76 -6.06
C GLU A 202 -17.07 8.36 -5.74
N PRO A 203 -16.96 9.71 -5.64
CA PRO A 203 -15.71 10.38 -5.31
C PRO A 203 -15.07 9.84 -4.04
N TYR A 204 -13.75 9.74 -4.09
CA TYR A 204 -12.93 9.46 -2.92
C TYR A 204 -12.72 10.78 -2.19
N VAL A 205 -13.34 10.92 -1.03
CA VAL A 205 -13.15 12.07 -0.13
C VAL A 205 -11.99 11.77 0.81
N PHE A 206 -11.03 12.67 0.89
CA PHE A 206 -9.80 12.48 1.65
C PHE A 206 -9.99 12.75 3.14
N SER A 207 -9.26 12.01 3.98
CA SER A 207 -9.20 12.26 5.42
C SER A 207 -8.00 13.15 5.75
N CYS A 208 -8.08 13.84 6.89
CA CYS A 208 -7.02 14.71 7.41
C CYS A 208 -5.93 13.94 8.18
N ASN A 209 -6.11 12.64 8.42
CA ASN A 209 -5.33 11.86 9.39
C ASN A 209 -3.83 11.85 9.10
N MET A 210 -3.44 11.73 7.83
CA MET A 210 -2.01 11.72 7.46
C MET A 210 -1.35 13.09 7.61
N GLY A 211 -2.13 14.17 7.48
CA GLY A 211 -1.65 15.54 7.75
C GLY A 211 -1.36 15.74 9.22
N ILE A 212 -2.32 15.37 10.07
CA ILE A 212 -2.21 15.40 11.54
C ILE A 212 -1.04 14.51 12.00
N ALA A 213 -0.94 13.30 11.47
CA ALA A 213 0.15 12.37 11.80
C ALA A 213 1.54 12.94 11.47
N GLN A 214 1.67 13.61 10.31
CA GLN A 214 2.92 14.26 9.92
C GLN A 214 3.27 15.39 10.88
N GLU A 215 2.30 16.24 11.21
CA GLU A 215 2.48 17.40 12.11
C GLU A 215 2.93 16.93 13.49
N HIS A 216 2.14 16.07 14.15
CA HIS A 216 2.45 15.60 15.50
C HIS A 216 3.80 14.85 15.55
N MET A 217 4.07 13.96 14.58
CA MET A 217 5.34 13.23 14.53
C MET A 217 6.54 14.17 14.32
N SER A 218 6.38 15.19 13.48
CA SER A 218 7.45 16.17 13.23
C SER A 218 7.74 17.00 14.48
N GLU A 219 6.70 17.51 15.13
CA GLU A 219 6.81 18.35 16.32
C GLU A 219 7.39 17.57 17.49
N TYR A 220 6.84 16.39 17.78
CA TYR A 220 7.31 15.55 18.88
C TYR A 220 8.79 15.16 18.72
N LEU A 221 9.21 14.73 17.53
CA LEU A 221 10.60 14.35 17.28
C LEU A 221 11.54 15.56 17.39
N SER A 222 11.14 16.71 16.85
CA SER A 222 11.90 17.96 16.96
C SER A 222 12.07 18.41 18.41
N ASP A 223 10.98 18.43 19.19
CA ASP A 223 10.98 18.82 20.60
C ASP A 223 11.78 17.85 21.48
N SER A 224 11.87 16.59 21.04
CA SER A 224 12.69 15.54 21.65
C SER A 224 14.16 15.58 21.21
N GLY A 225 14.56 16.53 20.36
CA GLY A 225 15.94 16.72 19.91
C GLY A 225 16.38 15.82 18.76
N SER A 226 15.45 15.24 17.99
CA SER A 226 15.75 14.53 16.75
C SER A 226 16.08 15.51 15.62
N ASP A 227 17.05 15.14 14.80
CA ASP A 227 17.31 15.81 13.51
C ASP A 227 16.54 15.15 12.35
N CYS A 228 15.64 14.20 12.62
CA CYS A 228 14.90 13.50 11.58
C CYS A 228 13.90 14.42 10.87
N THR A 229 13.86 14.35 9.54
CA THR A 229 12.75 14.93 8.76
C THR A 229 11.60 13.94 8.66
N VAL A 230 10.36 14.41 8.74
CA VAL A 230 9.16 13.59 8.52
C VAL A 230 8.40 14.07 7.29
N GLU A 231 8.09 13.16 6.38
CA GLU A 231 7.34 13.42 5.16
C GLU A 231 6.25 12.37 4.96
N SER A 232 5.06 12.77 4.51
CA SER A 232 3.95 11.85 4.24
C SER A 232 3.72 11.64 2.76
N TYR A 233 3.28 10.44 2.39
CA TYR A 233 2.94 10.04 1.03
C TYR A 233 1.69 9.15 1.01
N VAL A 234 0.86 9.32 -0.02
CA VAL A 234 -0.21 8.36 -0.34
C VAL A 234 0.22 7.58 -1.58
N VAL A 235 0.28 6.25 -1.48
CA VAL A 235 0.78 5.38 -2.56
C VAL A 235 -0.29 4.43 -3.06
N LEU A 236 -0.63 4.53 -4.34
CA LEU A 236 -1.53 3.61 -5.01
C LEU A 236 -0.73 2.42 -5.56
N VAL A 237 -1.03 1.23 -5.05
CA VAL A 237 -0.37 -0.01 -5.48
C VAL A 237 -0.98 -0.58 -6.76
N PRO A 238 -0.19 -1.23 -7.62
CA PRO A 238 -0.70 -1.88 -8.82
C PRO A 238 -1.61 -3.05 -8.50
N GLY A 239 -2.61 -3.24 -9.37
CA GLY A 239 -3.49 -4.40 -9.40
C GLY A 239 -3.26 -5.28 -10.63
N GLN A 240 -4.19 -6.19 -10.88
CA GLN A 240 -4.12 -7.09 -12.05
C GLN A 240 -4.18 -6.35 -13.40
N ALA A 241 -4.75 -5.14 -13.42
CA ALA A 241 -4.85 -4.30 -14.60
C ALA A 241 -3.65 -3.32 -14.76
N GLY A 242 -2.64 -3.39 -13.90
CA GLY A 242 -1.47 -2.50 -13.91
C GLY A 242 -1.53 -1.44 -12.82
N GLU A 243 -0.85 -0.32 -13.05
CA GLU A 243 -0.92 0.86 -12.18
C GLU A 243 -2.13 1.74 -12.53
N ALA A 244 -2.53 2.57 -11.57
CA ALA A 244 -3.44 3.69 -11.83
C ALA A 244 -2.66 4.83 -12.51
N THR A 245 -3.32 5.57 -13.39
CA THR A 245 -2.85 6.89 -13.83
C THR A 245 -3.40 7.92 -12.87
N LEU A 246 -2.58 8.84 -12.37
CA LEU A 246 -3.00 9.91 -11.48
C LEU A 246 -2.65 11.26 -12.10
N ASP A 247 -3.54 12.24 -11.97
CA ASP A 247 -3.16 13.63 -12.17
C ASP A 247 -2.08 14.04 -11.15
N ALA A 248 -1.12 14.85 -11.61
CA ALA A 248 0.05 15.23 -10.81
C ALA A 248 -0.29 16.15 -9.62
N ASP A 249 -1.48 16.74 -9.60
CA ASP A 249 -1.95 17.67 -8.57
C ASP A 249 -2.79 17.00 -7.47
N ILE A 250 -3.02 15.69 -7.54
CA ILE A 250 -3.76 14.97 -6.51
C ILE A 250 -2.93 14.96 -5.23
N CYS A 251 -3.44 15.65 -4.22
CA CYS A 251 -2.89 15.67 -2.87
C CYS A 251 -3.97 15.46 -1.82
N TRP A 252 -3.59 14.77 -0.74
CA TRP A 252 -4.38 14.69 0.48
C TRP A 252 -4.27 16.01 1.28
N PRO A 253 -5.19 16.25 2.22
CA PRO A 253 -5.13 17.39 3.12
C PRO A 253 -3.74 17.55 3.75
N GLY A 254 -3.27 18.79 3.76
CA GLY A 254 -1.89 19.10 4.17
C GLY A 254 -0.85 19.08 3.05
N GLY A 255 -1.26 18.90 1.80
CA GLY A 255 -0.36 18.91 0.65
C GLY A 255 0.41 17.61 0.46
N ILE A 256 -0.13 16.51 0.97
CA ILE A 256 0.49 15.19 0.93
C ILE A 256 0.32 14.61 -0.48
N PRO A 257 1.38 14.36 -1.25
CA PRO A 257 1.26 13.91 -2.63
C PRO A 257 0.73 12.49 -2.72
N ALA A 258 -0.20 12.26 -3.66
CA ALA A 258 -0.59 10.94 -4.09
C ALA A 258 0.27 10.48 -5.27
N MET A 259 0.76 9.25 -5.23
CA MET A 259 1.67 8.71 -6.24
C MET A 259 1.27 7.30 -6.66
N SER A 260 1.56 6.95 -7.92
CA SER A 260 1.67 5.53 -8.29
C SER A 260 2.88 4.91 -7.61
N TYR A 261 2.86 3.59 -7.43
CA TYR A 261 4.00 2.86 -6.89
C TYR A 261 5.31 3.13 -7.67
N SER A 262 5.28 3.07 -9.00
CA SER A 262 6.47 3.37 -9.82
C SER A 262 7.03 4.78 -9.60
N SER A 263 6.18 5.78 -9.44
CA SER A 263 6.60 7.15 -9.16
C SER A 263 7.23 7.27 -7.77
N PHE A 264 6.63 6.62 -6.77
CA PHE A 264 7.16 6.58 -5.41
C PHE A 264 8.55 5.92 -5.35
N VAL A 265 8.73 4.76 -5.98
CA VAL A 265 10.03 4.10 -6.03
C VAL A 265 11.06 4.91 -6.80
N ALA A 266 10.70 5.50 -7.94
CA ALA A 266 11.62 6.35 -8.69
C ALA A 266 12.12 7.52 -7.84
N MET A 267 11.23 8.15 -7.06
CA MET A 267 11.56 9.22 -6.13
C MET A 267 12.50 8.76 -5.00
N ILE A 268 12.24 7.60 -4.38
CA ILE A 268 13.16 7.03 -3.37
C ILE A 268 14.52 6.70 -3.97
N GLN A 269 14.55 6.02 -5.12
CA GLN A 269 15.81 5.63 -5.78
C GLN A 269 16.63 6.84 -6.21
N GLN A 270 15.95 7.94 -6.60
CA GLN A 270 16.61 9.21 -6.83
C GLN A 270 17.24 9.74 -5.53
N ARG A 271 16.48 9.83 -4.43
CA ARG A 271 17.00 10.29 -3.12
C ARG A 271 18.20 9.47 -2.66
N PHE A 272 18.13 8.14 -2.79
CA PHE A 272 19.23 7.22 -2.55
C PHE A 272 20.51 7.50 -3.33
N SER A 273 20.38 8.05 -4.54
CA SER A 273 21.51 8.37 -5.41
C SER A 273 22.07 9.77 -5.18
N THR A 274 21.24 10.70 -4.69
CA THR A 274 21.60 12.12 -4.56
C THR A 274 21.94 12.53 -3.14
N ASP A 275 21.44 11.82 -2.14
CA ASP A 275 21.60 12.18 -0.73
C ASP A 275 22.13 10.98 0.11
N PRO A 276 23.40 11.03 0.52
CA PRO A 276 24.02 9.97 1.32
C PRO A 276 23.37 9.73 2.69
N SER A 277 22.63 10.70 3.25
CA SER A 277 21.94 10.54 4.54
C SER A 277 20.95 9.36 4.52
N TYR A 278 20.40 9.02 3.36
CA TYR A 278 19.48 7.90 3.16
C TYR A 278 20.14 6.51 3.25
N ALA A 279 21.47 6.44 3.24
CA ALA A 279 22.18 5.16 3.15
C ALA A 279 22.37 4.44 4.50
N SER A 280 22.09 5.12 5.62
CA SER A 280 22.31 4.55 6.95
C SER A 280 21.12 3.74 7.44
N THR A 281 21.40 2.52 7.90
CA THR A 281 20.48 1.64 8.63
C THR A 281 20.96 1.40 10.07
N GLU A 282 21.87 2.25 10.55
CA GLU A 282 22.34 2.17 11.93
C GLU A 282 21.19 2.43 12.91
N PRO A 283 21.09 1.63 13.99
CA PRO A 283 20.04 1.81 14.98
C PRO A 283 20.11 3.20 15.65
N THR A 284 18.98 3.90 15.72
CA THR A 284 18.85 5.19 16.42
C THR A 284 17.70 5.15 17.41
N TRP A 285 17.63 6.08 18.37
CA TRP A 285 16.54 6.06 19.36
C TRP A 285 15.17 6.25 18.71
N GLU A 286 15.07 6.98 17.59
CA GLU A 286 13.83 7.12 16.82
C GLU A 286 13.33 5.77 16.31
N GLU A 287 14.23 4.83 15.99
CA GLU A 287 13.84 3.46 15.65
C GLU A 287 13.16 2.75 16.82
N GLY A 288 13.73 2.86 18.02
CA GLY A 288 13.14 2.29 19.24
C GLY A 288 11.77 2.89 19.56
N TYR A 289 11.66 4.21 19.42
CA TYR A 289 10.40 4.93 19.58
C TYR A 289 9.35 4.44 18.57
N LEU A 290 9.65 4.48 17.27
CA LEU A 290 8.74 4.02 16.21
C LEU A 290 8.37 2.54 16.35
N ALA A 291 9.31 1.69 16.77
CA ALA A 291 9.03 0.28 17.04
C ALA A 291 7.99 0.11 18.17
N SER A 292 8.03 0.94 19.20
CA SER A 292 7.07 0.91 20.32
C SER A 292 5.65 1.31 19.91
N LEU A 293 5.51 2.04 18.79
CA LEU A 293 4.23 2.46 18.20
C LEU A 293 3.62 1.41 17.27
N VAL A 294 4.31 0.32 16.95
CA VAL A 294 3.79 -0.73 16.06
C VAL A 294 2.68 -1.52 16.77
N LYS A 295 1.50 -1.61 16.15
CA LYS A 295 0.30 -2.26 16.70
C LYS A 295 0.50 -3.73 17.08
N LEU A 296 1.37 -4.45 16.38
CA LEU A 296 1.71 -5.84 16.73
C LEU A 296 2.21 -5.97 18.19
N TYR A 297 2.78 -4.90 18.74
CA TYR A 297 3.27 -4.83 20.11
C TYR A 297 2.32 -3.97 20.97
N GLU A 298 1.00 -4.16 20.84
CA GLU A 298 -0.01 -3.36 21.54
C GLU A 298 0.20 -3.27 23.06
N HIS A 299 0.71 -4.33 23.69
CA HIS A 299 0.99 -4.37 25.13
C HIS A 299 2.30 -3.68 25.53
N GLN A 300 3.11 -3.25 24.56
CA GLN A 300 4.34 -2.49 24.81
C GLN A 300 3.98 -1.05 25.18
N THR A 301 4.54 -0.56 26.29
CA THR A 301 4.49 0.86 26.62
C THR A 301 5.24 1.67 25.57
N THR A 302 4.65 2.78 25.11
CA THR A 302 5.35 3.73 24.24
C THR A 302 6.61 4.20 24.93
N LEU A 303 7.75 4.05 24.28
CA LEU A 303 9.04 4.44 24.86
C LEU A 303 9.20 5.94 24.78
N SER A 304 9.54 6.60 25.89
CA SER A 304 10.03 7.98 25.84
C SER A 304 11.39 8.07 25.10
N PRO A 305 11.85 9.24 24.67
CA PRO A 305 13.15 9.37 23.98
C PRO A 305 14.31 8.78 24.80
N ASN A 306 14.31 9.02 26.12
CA ASN A 306 15.31 8.47 27.03
C ASN A 306 15.29 6.94 27.10
N GLU A 307 14.10 6.34 27.16
CA GLU A 307 13.95 4.88 27.15
C GLU A 307 14.30 4.29 25.78
N ALA A 308 13.99 5.00 24.71
CA ALA A 308 14.29 4.58 23.35
C ALA A 308 15.81 4.59 23.05
N HIS A 309 16.63 5.27 23.84
CA HIS A 309 18.10 5.10 23.79
C HIS A 309 18.55 3.72 24.33
N ASP A 310 17.77 3.08 25.20
CA ASP A 310 18.06 1.73 25.68
C ASP A 310 17.49 0.68 24.73
N ARG A 311 18.37 0.14 23.88
CA ARG A 311 18.04 -0.90 22.89
C ARG A 311 17.50 -2.19 23.50
N THR A 312 17.69 -2.43 24.81
CA THR A 312 17.15 -3.62 25.47
C THR A 312 15.64 -3.52 25.71
N LEU A 313 15.08 -2.31 25.66
CA LEU A 313 13.65 -2.04 25.79
C LEU A 313 12.91 -2.13 24.46
N TRP A 314 13.63 -2.23 23.34
CA TRP A 314 13.02 -2.21 22.02
C TRP A 314 12.24 -3.50 21.77
N PRO A 315 11.06 -3.40 21.13
CA PRO A 315 10.39 -4.58 20.59
C PRO A 315 11.32 -5.38 19.69
N ARG A 316 11.13 -6.70 19.67
CA ARG A 316 11.90 -7.55 18.76
C ARG A 316 11.36 -7.38 17.33
N PRO A 317 12.20 -7.07 16.33
CA PRO A 317 11.76 -6.95 14.95
C PRO A 317 11.21 -8.28 14.41
N THR A 318 10.25 -8.21 13.49
CA THR A 318 9.70 -9.38 12.78
C THR A 318 10.66 -9.89 11.71
N CYS A 319 11.55 -9.04 11.21
CA CYS A 319 12.71 -9.41 10.40
C CYS A 319 13.91 -8.54 10.77
N ASP A 320 15.10 -9.13 10.85
CA ASP A 320 16.36 -8.43 11.04
C ASP A 320 17.46 -9.25 10.36
N ARG A 321 17.98 -8.72 9.25
CA ARG A 321 19.02 -9.38 8.46
C ARG A 321 20.30 -9.59 9.27
N THR A 322 20.72 -8.58 10.02
CA THR A 322 21.98 -8.60 10.79
C THR A 322 21.94 -9.63 11.91
N GLN A 323 20.75 -9.88 12.47
CA GLN A 323 20.52 -10.88 13.52
C GLN A 323 20.06 -12.24 12.98
N GLY A 324 19.95 -12.41 11.65
CA GLY A 324 19.47 -13.64 11.02
C GLY A 324 18.00 -13.95 11.31
N ILE A 325 17.19 -12.95 11.65
CA ILE A 325 15.74 -13.10 11.86
C ILE A 325 15.07 -12.98 10.49
N GLU A 326 14.63 -14.12 9.94
CA GLU A 326 13.85 -14.15 8.69
C GLU A 326 12.41 -13.68 8.92
N TYR A 327 11.87 -12.93 7.95
CA TYR A 327 10.46 -12.56 7.97
C TYR A 327 9.56 -13.81 7.93
N PRO A 328 8.48 -13.88 8.73
CA PRO A 328 7.62 -15.06 8.77
C PRO A 328 7.00 -15.38 7.41
N ASN A 329 7.36 -16.54 6.85
CA ASN A 329 6.74 -17.04 5.62
C ASN A 329 5.73 -18.16 5.94
N PRO A 330 4.41 -17.89 5.83
CA PRO A 330 3.39 -18.90 6.14
C PRO A 330 3.53 -20.17 5.29
N LYS A 331 4.04 -20.07 4.05
CA LYS A 331 4.27 -21.24 3.18
C LYS A 331 5.36 -22.18 3.71
N ARG A 332 6.33 -21.65 4.47
CA ARG A 332 7.41 -22.45 5.09
C ARG A 332 6.94 -23.10 6.39
N ALA A 333 6.09 -22.42 7.17
CA ALA A 333 5.53 -22.95 8.41
C ALA A 333 4.73 -24.26 8.20
N ASP A 334 3.98 -24.35 7.10
CA ASP A 334 3.22 -25.56 6.75
C ASP A 334 4.10 -26.75 6.32
N LYS A 335 5.30 -26.49 5.78
CA LYS A 335 6.28 -27.54 5.46
C LYS A 335 6.97 -28.08 6.71
N ALA A 336 7.31 -27.21 7.66
CA ALA A 336 7.92 -27.62 8.93
C ALA A 336 6.99 -28.54 9.74
N LYS A 337 5.68 -28.24 9.78
CA LYS A 337 4.67 -29.09 10.44
C LYS A 337 4.44 -30.44 9.76
N ARG A 338 4.76 -30.57 8.47
CA ARG A 338 4.65 -31.84 7.72
C ARG A 338 5.91 -32.72 7.77
N GLY A 339 7.05 -32.17 8.23
CA GLY A 339 8.34 -32.86 8.24
C GLY A 339 8.65 -33.71 9.49
N THR A 340 7.90 -33.56 10.58
CA THR A 340 8.19 -34.21 11.87
C THR A 340 7.37 -35.47 12.15
N GLY A 341 6.67 -36.02 11.17
CA GLY A 341 5.79 -37.18 11.34
C GLY A 341 6.06 -38.33 10.38
N LYS A 342 7.21 -39.01 10.48
CA LYS A 342 7.39 -40.45 10.19
C LYS A 342 8.85 -40.90 10.30
N THR A 343 9.27 -41.15 11.54
CA THR A 343 10.23 -42.22 11.84
C THR A 343 9.64 -43.03 12.98
N SER A 344 8.67 -43.89 12.68
CA SER A 344 8.31 -45.00 13.56
C SER A 344 8.61 -46.31 12.84
N ALA A 345 9.39 -47.10 13.55
CA ALA A 345 9.97 -48.35 13.13
C ALA A 345 8.91 -49.35 12.66
N LYS A 346 9.30 -50.09 11.63
CA LYS A 346 8.60 -51.23 11.07
C LYS A 346 8.93 -52.43 11.94
N GLU A 347 8.05 -52.79 12.87
CA GLU A 347 8.13 -54.08 13.55
C GLU A 347 6.83 -54.86 13.35
N LYS A 348 7.00 -56.07 12.83
CA LYS A 348 5.98 -57.05 12.47
C LYS A 348 5.74 -57.98 13.66
N THR A 349 4.48 -58.21 14.00
CA THR A 349 3.84 -59.45 14.52
C THR A 349 2.39 -59.04 14.81
N GLY A 350 1.32 -59.84 14.71
CA GLY A 350 1.05 -61.26 14.53
C GLY A 350 -0.46 -61.43 14.86
N ALA A 351 -1.14 -62.32 14.16
CA ALA A 351 -2.60 -62.48 14.12
C ALA A 351 -3.27 -62.92 15.45
N SER A 352 -4.59 -62.70 15.61
CA SER A 352 -5.60 -63.78 15.69
C SER A 352 -7.02 -63.27 16.05
N ARG A 353 -8.01 -64.04 15.57
CA ARG A 353 -9.48 -63.95 15.69
C ARG A 353 -10.01 -64.38 17.08
N ARG A 354 -11.22 -63.89 17.47
CA ARG A 354 -12.55 -64.59 17.53
C ARG A 354 -13.44 -64.23 18.76
N HIS A 355 -14.75 -64.15 18.47
CA HIS A 355 -15.99 -64.40 19.26
C HIS A 355 -16.55 -63.42 20.34
N ASP A 356 -17.83 -63.03 20.10
CA ASP A 356 -19.08 -63.18 20.90
C ASP A 356 -18.98 -63.50 22.41
N ASP A 357 -19.88 -63.12 23.33
CA ASP A 357 -21.32 -62.83 23.23
C ASP A 357 -21.84 -62.12 24.51
N THR A 358 -23.00 -61.45 24.41
CA THR A 358 -24.10 -61.29 25.41
C THR A 358 -24.04 -60.41 26.71
N ARG A 359 -25.04 -59.49 26.75
CA ARG A 359 -26.10 -59.19 27.77
C ARG A 359 -25.85 -58.42 29.09
N GLY A 360 -26.79 -57.47 29.33
CA GLY A 360 -27.22 -56.91 30.62
C GLY A 360 -27.45 -55.39 30.55
N GLU A 361 -28.60 -54.88 30.09
CA GLU A 361 -29.73 -54.37 30.93
C GLU A 361 -29.25 -53.72 32.25
N SER A 362 -29.48 -52.44 32.56
CA SER A 362 -30.81 -51.85 32.80
C SER A 362 -30.76 -50.32 33.01
N SER A 363 -31.84 -49.65 32.57
CA SER A 363 -32.58 -48.55 33.22
C SER A 363 -31.88 -47.22 33.58
N SER A 364 -32.23 -46.13 32.86
CA SER A 364 -33.19 -45.06 33.28
C SER A 364 -32.48 -43.90 34.00
N SER A 365 -32.72 -42.61 33.77
CA SER A 365 -33.92 -41.89 33.33
C SER A 365 -33.59 -40.41 33.01
N SER A 366 -34.36 -39.81 32.08
CA SER A 366 -34.85 -38.40 31.99
C SER A 366 -33.87 -37.21 32.11
N SER A 367 -33.94 -36.10 31.35
CA SER A 367 -35.10 -35.44 30.72
C SER A 367 -34.66 -34.29 29.77
N ALA A 368 -35.56 -34.00 28.82
CA ALA A 368 -35.81 -32.74 28.08
C ALA A 368 -34.68 -32.21 27.16
N ALA A 369 -34.70 -32.36 25.83
CA ALA A 369 -35.72 -31.99 24.83
C ALA A 369 -36.05 -30.49 24.75
N ALA A 370 -35.48 -29.81 23.75
CA ALA A 370 -36.14 -28.72 23.03
C ALA A 370 -35.61 -28.64 21.59
N THR A 371 -36.39 -29.26 20.71
CA THR A 371 -36.42 -29.17 19.25
C THR A 371 -36.44 -27.74 18.71
N LYS A 372 -35.71 -27.46 17.60
CA LYS A 372 -36.23 -26.59 16.54
C LYS A 372 -35.96 -27.17 15.16
N ALA A 373 -37.06 -27.27 14.42
CA ALA A 373 -37.22 -27.97 13.17
C ALA A 373 -36.74 -27.17 11.96
N ARG A 374 -36.23 -27.92 10.99
CA ARG A 374 -36.03 -27.57 9.58
C ARG A 374 -37.38 -27.45 8.86
N LYS A 375 -37.46 -26.53 7.89
CA LYS A 375 -38.02 -26.63 6.50
C LYS A 375 -38.47 -25.23 6.01
N PRO A 376 -38.76 -25.02 4.71
CA PRO A 376 -38.10 -25.52 3.49
C PRO A 376 -37.92 -24.41 2.41
N ALA A 377 -37.25 -24.79 1.33
CA ALA A 377 -37.08 -24.02 0.10
C ALA A 377 -38.41 -23.77 -0.65
N THR A 378 -38.55 -22.57 -1.23
CA THR A 378 -39.64 -22.21 -2.16
C THR A 378 -39.12 -21.93 -3.57
N LYS A 379 -40.01 -22.28 -4.50
CA LYS A 379 -39.83 -22.53 -5.92
C LYS A 379 -39.59 -21.29 -6.78
N ARG A 380 -38.88 -21.55 -7.88
CA ARG A 380 -38.78 -20.75 -9.11
C ARG A 380 -40.16 -20.48 -9.74
N GLY A 381 -40.38 -19.25 -10.16
CA GLY A 381 -41.46 -18.85 -11.10
C GLY A 381 -40.92 -18.70 -12.53
N PRO A 382 -41.80 -18.73 -13.57
CA PRO A 382 -41.43 -19.03 -14.95
C PRO A 382 -41.04 -17.80 -15.78
N LEU A 383 -40.10 -18.03 -16.70
CA LEU A 383 -39.70 -17.14 -17.79
C LEU A 383 -40.85 -16.95 -18.80
N LEU A 384 -41.27 -15.71 -19.01
CA LEU A 384 -42.06 -15.31 -20.17
C LEU A 384 -41.12 -14.96 -21.33
N ARG A 385 -41.46 -15.53 -22.48
CA ARG A 385 -40.75 -15.50 -23.76
C ARG A 385 -41.53 -14.55 -24.68
N ILE A 386 -40.89 -13.52 -25.25
CA ILE A 386 -41.47 -12.69 -26.33
C ILE A 386 -40.47 -12.65 -27.51
N PRO A 387 -40.93 -12.71 -28.79
CA PRO A 387 -40.12 -12.98 -29.98
C PRO A 387 -39.50 -11.71 -30.64
N PRO A 388 -38.74 -11.86 -31.76
CA PRO A 388 -37.73 -10.90 -32.22
C PRO A 388 -38.13 -9.95 -33.38
N HIS A 389 -37.38 -8.82 -33.47
CA HIS A 389 -36.97 -7.99 -34.65
C HIS A 389 -38.04 -7.41 -35.61
N PRO A 390 -37.80 -6.25 -36.31
CA PRO A 390 -36.67 -5.91 -37.20
C PRO A 390 -36.00 -4.54 -36.89
N ALA A 391 -34.70 -4.30 -37.12
CA ALA A 391 -33.98 -4.06 -38.38
C ALA A 391 -34.49 -2.86 -39.19
N GLU A 392 -33.86 -1.69 -39.03
CA GLU A 392 -33.83 -0.65 -40.05
C GLU A 392 -32.53 0.17 -39.98
N ALA A 393 -32.10 0.62 -41.15
CA ALA A 393 -30.76 1.08 -41.50
C ALA A 393 -30.68 2.61 -41.59
N SER A 394 -29.46 3.10 -41.91
CA SER A 394 -29.16 4.44 -42.46
C SER A 394 -29.01 5.55 -41.40
N GLN A 395 -28.05 6.47 -41.38
CA GLN A 395 -27.08 7.00 -42.35
C GLN A 395 -25.82 7.55 -41.63
N LYS A 396 -24.70 7.61 -42.37
CA LYS A 396 -23.48 8.36 -42.02
C LYS A 396 -23.74 9.88 -42.04
N PRO A 397 -22.91 10.67 -41.33
CA PRO A 397 -22.10 11.61 -42.10
C PRO A 397 -20.62 11.66 -41.69
N VAL A 398 -19.84 12.04 -42.70
CA VAL A 398 -18.39 12.26 -42.72
C VAL A 398 -18.08 13.67 -42.24
N ALA A 399 -17.16 13.85 -41.30
CA ALA A 399 -16.44 15.12 -41.12
C ALA A 399 -15.08 14.97 -40.43
N ARG A 400 -14.03 15.08 -41.26
CA ARG A 400 -12.76 15.82 -41.12
C ARG A 400 -12.06 15.88 -39.75
N HIS A 401 -10.91 15.20 -39.72
CA HIS A 401 -9.77 15.41 -38.81
C HIS A 401 -9.23 16.86 -38.82
N PRO A 402 -8.71 17.32 -37.68
CA PRO A 402 -7.47 18.08 -37.63
C PRO A 402 -6.38 17.35 -36.82
N THR A 403 -5.30 17.06 -37.53
CA THR A 403 -3.87 17.02 -37.12
C THR A 403 -3.51 17.01 -35.63
N CYS A 404 -3.01 15.86 -35.17
CA CYS A 404 -2.23 15.72 -33.94
C CYS A 404 -0.76 16.14 -34.17
N HIS A 405 -0.21 16.95 -33.26
CA HIS A 405 1.23 17.05 -33.05
C HIS A 405 1.69 16.04 -31.98
N PRO A 406 2.94 15.53 -32.05
CA PRO A 406 3.38 14.38 -31.28
C PRO A 406 3.83 14.75 -29.85
N PHE A 407 3.30 14.03 -28.86
CA PHE A 407 3.89 13.94 -27.52
C PHE A 407 5.18 13.09 -27.55
N PRO A 408 6.17 13.39 -26.69
CA PRO A 408 7.45 12.70 -26.67
C PRO A 408 7.34 11.29 -26.10
N ARG A 409 8.25 10.46 -26.61
CA ARG A 409 8.38 9.02 -26.39
C ARG A 409 8.48 8.65 -24.92
N SER A 410 7.66 7.67 -24.55
CA SER A 410 7.75 6.88 -23.33
C SER A 410 9.13 6.22 -23.18
N ILE A 411 9.67 6.33 -21.96
CA ILE A 411 10.86 5.63 -21.50
C ILE A 411 10.52 4.13 -21.42
N PRO A 412 11.30 3.22 -22.01
CA PRO A 412 11.07 1.79 -21.85
C PRO A 412 11.50 1.33 -20.45
N LEU A 413 10.57 0.76 -19.71
CA LEU A 413 10.87 -0.08 -18.54
C LEU A 413 11.79 -1.22 -18.99
N ARG A 414 13.04 -1.19 -18.55
CA ARG A 414 14.02 -2.26 -18.76
C ARG A 414 13.52 -3.53 -18.08
N CYS A 415 13.25 -4.57 -18.85
CA CYS A 415 13.39 -5.94 -18.38
C CYS A 415 14.90 -6.28 -18.36
N PRO A 416 15.51 -6.66 -17.23
CA PRO A 416 16.85 -7.24 -17.27
C PRO A 416 16.77 -8.69 -17.75
N SER A 417 17.62 -8.99 -18.73
CA SER A 417 17.93 -10.31 -19.25
C SER A 417 18.36 -11.29 -18.15
N LEU A 418 17.84 -12.52 -18.22
CA LEU A 418 18.43 -13.71 -17.61
C LEU A 418 19.91 -13.81 -17.99
N VAL A 419 20.81 -13.65 -17.02
CA VAL A 419 22.22 -14.00 -17.17
C VAL A 419 22.35 -15.49 -16.88
N GLU A 420 22.55 -16.29 -17.92
CA GLU A 420 23.03 -17.67 -17.80
C GLU A 420 24.44 -17.65 -17.17
N ARG A 421 24.60 -18.34 -16.05
CA ARG A 421 25.92 -18.61 -15.46
C ARG A 421 26.50 -19.87 -16.11
N THR A 422 27.53 -19.72 -16.93
CA THR A 422 28.48 -20.81 -17.24
C THR A 422 29.52 -20.95 -16.13
N PRO A 423 29.90 -22.18 -15.74
CA PRO A 423 30.92 -22.41 -14.73
C PRO A 423 32.33 -22.29 -15.32
N THR A 424 33.19 -21.47 -14.70
CA THR A 424 34.63 -21.43 -14.96
C THR A 424 35.32 -22.59 -14.27
N ALA A 425 36.06 -23.38 -15.07
CA ALA A 425 37.06 -24.33 -14.60
C ALA A 425 38.31 -23.60 -14.08
N THR A 426 38.82 -24.06 -12.94
CA THR A 426 40.10 -23.71 -12.35
C THR A 426 41.27 -24.31 -13.15
N PRO A 427 42.42 -23.63 -13.25
CA PRO A 427 43.72 -24.29 -13.23
C PRO A 427 44.19 -24.56 -11.80
#